data_AF-A0A9D6HXK8-F1
#
_entry.id   AF-A0A9D6HXK8-F1
#
_cell.length_a   1.000
_cell.length_b   1.000
_cell.length_c   1.000
_cell.angle_alpha   90.00
_cell.angle_beta   90.00
_cell.angle_gamma   90.00
#
_symmetry.space_group_name_H-M   'P 1'
#
loop_
_entity.id
_entity.type
_entity.pdbx_description
1 polymer ?
#
loop_
_entity_poly.entity_id
_entity_poly.type
_entity_poly.pdbx_seq_one_letter_code
_entity_poly.pdbx_strand_id
1 'polypeptide(L)'
;MPVLAVAATQAHGITEIRGAEELRTKESDRLSCLVQGLRAMGAQLEELQDGLIISGPTPLRGAVCETRGVQRMAMAFSVASLIA
;
A
#
# COMPACT_ATOMS: atom_id res chain seq x y z
N MET A 1 1.28 0.17 9.30
CA MET A 1 0.77 0.86 8.10
C MET A 1 0.57 -0.06 6.89
N PRO A 2 1.55 -0.85 6.37
CA PRO A 2 1.37 -1.55 5.09
C PRO A 2 0.12 -2.45 5.00
N VAL A 3 -0.14 -3.27 6.03
CA VAL A 3 -1.34 -4.11 6.08
C VAL A 3 -2.65 -3.32 6.22
N LEU A 4 -2.61 -2.12 6.84
CA LEU A 4 -3.79 -1.25 6.92
C LEU A 4 -4.14 -0.69 5.55
N ALA A 5 -3.14 -0.38 4.72
CA ALA A 5 -3.37 0.02 3.33
C ALA A 5 -4.03 -1.11 2.53
N VAL A 6 -3.59 -2.36 2.71
CA VAL A 6 -4.25 -3.53 2.09
C VAL A 6 -5.70 -3.62 2.54
N ALA A 7 -5.99 -3.54 3.84
CA ALA A 7 -7.36 -3.57 4.35
C ALA A 7 -8.23 -2.43 3.78
N ALA A 8 -7.66 -1.22 3.68
CA ALA A 8 -8.34 -0.05 3.13
C ALA A 8 -8.72 -0.23 1.64
N THR A 9 -7.98 -1.02 0.86
CA THR A 9 -8.39 -1.34 -0.52
C THR A 9 -9.71 -2.10 -0.59
N GLN A 10 -10.10 -2.79 0.50
CA GLN A 10 -11.34 -3.58 0.57
C GLN A 10 -12.45 -2.87 1.38
N ALA A 11 -12.14 -1.76 2.03
CA ALA A 11 -13.10 -0.97 2.78
C ALA A 11 -13.98 -0.15 1.83
N HIS A 12 -15.25 0.09 2.20
CA HIS A 12 -16.12 0.95 1.41
C HIS A 12 -15.85 2.43 1.70
N GLY A 13 -15.64 3.22 0.64
CA GLY A 13 -15.40 4.66 0.72
C GLY A 13 -13.92 5.01 0.63
N ILE A 14 -13.55 6.12 1.28
CA ILE A 14 -12.20 6.69 1.22
C ILE A 14 -11.53 6.52 2.57
N THR A 15 -10.34 5.91 2.58
CA THR A 15 -9.45 5.88 3.74
C THR A 15 -8.30 6.84 3.53
N GLU A 16 -8.11 7.75 4.47
CA GLU A 16 -7.05 8.75 4.46
C GLU A 16 -6.04 8.46 5.57
N ILE A 17 -4.77 8.29 5.20
CA ILE A 17 -3.65 8.11 6.14
C ILE A 17 -2.78 9.36 6.05
N ARG A 18 -2.54 10.00 7.20
CA ARG A 18 -1.76 11.25 7.38
C ARG A 18 -0.65 11.04 8.41
N GLY A 19 0.35 11.93 8.41
CA GLY A 19 1.44 11.92 9.39
C GLY A 19 2.40 10.72 9.28
N ALA A 20 2.50 10.11 8.11
CA ALA A 20 3.37 8.99 7.79
C ALA A 20 4.73 9.42 7.19
N GLU A 21 5.12 10.68 7.39
CA GLU A 21 6.36 11.28 6.85
C GLU A 21 7.63 10.51 7.27
N GLU A 22 7.64 9.93 8.46
CA GLU A 22 8.75 9.09 8.97
C GLU A 22 9.02 7.86 8.07
N LEU A 23 8.04 7.44 7.27
CA LEU A 23 8.22 6.32 6.33
C LEU A 23 9.04 6.69 5.09
N ARG A 24 9.28 7.99 4.87
CA ARG A 24 10.16 8.50 3.81
C ARG A 24 11.61 8.71 4.26
N THR A 25 11.89 8.77 5.57
CA THR A 25 13.20 9.19 6.11
C THR A 25 14.19 8.04 6.37
N LYS A 26 13.95 6.83 5.86
CA LYS A 26 14.91 5.73 5.93
C LYS A 26 15.40 5.37 4.53
N GLU A 27 16.56 4.72 4.45
CA GLU A 27 17.33 4.28 3.26
C GLU A 27 16.50 3.63 2.11
N SER A 28 15.22 3.35 2.33
CA SER A 28 14.24 2.98 1.32
C SER A 28 12.96 3.77 1.57
N ASP A 29 12.47 4.54 0.59
CA ASP A 29 11.14 5.16 0.64
C ASP A 29 10.07 4.05 0.68
N ARG A 30 9.57 3.76 1.89
CA ARG A 30 8.62 2.68 2.15
C ARG A 30 7.22 3.05 1.69
N LEU A 31 6.89 4.33 1.70
CA LEU A 31 5.59 4.81 1.28
C LEU A 31 5.44 4.61 -0.23
N SER A 32 6.45 5.04 -1.00
CA SER A 32 6.46 4.84 -2.44
C SER A 32 6.48 3.36 -2.83
N CYS A 33 7.24 2.52 -2.11
CA CYS A 33 7.25 1.06 -2.31
C CYS A 33 5.84 0.43 -2.17
N LEU A 34 5.11 0.81 -1.12
CA LEU A 34 3.74 0.34 -0.88
C LEU A 34 2.78 0.80 -1.98
N VAL A 35 2.85 2.08 -2.33
CA VAL A 35 2.03 2.71 -3.38
C VAL A 35 2.23 1.98 -4.71
N GLN A 36 3.49 1.77 -5.11
CA GLN A 36 3.82 1.10 -6.37
C GLN A 36 3.30 -0.34 -6.41
N GLY A 37 3.50 -1.11 -5.33
CA GLY A 37 3.01 -2.49 -5.26
C GLY A 37 1.49 -2.59 -5.30
N LEU A 38 0.79 -1.81 -4.47
CA LEU A 38 -0.68 -1.83 -4.45
C LEU A 38 -1.29 -1.31 -5.77
N ARG A 39 -0.68 -0.28 -6.38
CA ARG A 39 -1.09 0.22 -7.70
C ARG A 39 -0.88 -0.84 -8.78
N ALA A 40 0.22 -1.60 -8.74
CA ALA A 40 0.45 -2.72 -9.66
C ALA A 40 -0.60 -3.83 -9.50
N MET A 41 -1.09 -4.05 -8.28
CA MET A 41 -2.22 -4.95 -8.00
C MET A 41 -3.59 -4.37 -8.37
N GLY A 42 -3.66 -3.15 -8.89
CA GLY A 42 -4.88 -2.51 -9.37
C GLY A 42 -5.62 -1.64 -8.35
N ALA A 43 -5.06 -1.42 -7.15
CA ALA A 43 -5.69 -0.58 -6.13
C ALA A 43 -5.81 0.89 -6.56
N GLN A 44 -6.93 1.53 -6.21
CA GLN A 44 -7.13 2.97 -6.42
C GLN A 44 -6.60 3.76 -5.23
N LEU A 45 -5.44 4.40 -5.42
CA LEU A 45 -4.78 5.16 -4.36
C LEU A 45 -3.94 6.32 -4.88
N GLU A 46 -3.90 7.38 -4.08
CA GLU A 46 -3.11 8.58 -4.27
C GLU A 46 -2.02 8.65 -3.19
N GLU A 47 -0.80 8.93 -3.62
CA GLU A 47 0.33 9.14 -2.72
C GLU A 47 0.40 10.62 -2.35
N LEU A 48 0.58 10.90 -1.07
CA LEU A 48 0.72 12.25 -0.55
C LEU A 48 2.08 12.42 0.10
N GLN A 49 2.47 13.68 0.33
CA GLN A 49 3.75 13.98 0.95
C GLN A 49 3.89 13.33 2.34
N ASP A 50 2.82 13.35 3.13
CA ASP A 50 2.76 12.83 4.50
C ASP A 50 1.94 11.53 4.62
N GLY A 51 1.56 10.88 3.52
CA GLY A 51 0.72 9.69 3.62
C GLY A 51 0.09 9.24 2.30
N LEU A 52 -1.16 8.75 2.38
CA LEU A 52 -1.85 8.15 1.26
C LEU A 52 -3.37 8.23 1.39
N ILE A 53 -4.07 8.34 0.26
CA ILE A 53 -5.52 8.23 0.15
C ILE A 53 -5.82 6.95 -0.62
N ILE A 54 -6.70 6.11 -0.09
CA ILE A 54 -7.12 4.86 -0.73
C ILE A 54 -8.63 4.89 -0.92
N SER A 55 -9.07 4.59 -2.14
CA SER A 55 -10.48 4.43 -2.48
C SER A 55 -10.81 2.95 -2.61
N GLY A 56 -11.82 2.50 -1.87
CA GLY A 56 -12.29 1.12 -1.90
C GLY A 56 -13.82 1.01 -1.95
N PRO A 57 -14.36 -0.20 -2.20
CA PRO A 57 -13.59 -1.42 -2.43
C PRO A 57 -13.01 -1.47 -3.85
N THR A 58 -11.78 -1.98 -3.99
CA THR A 58 -11.12 -2.26 -5.26
C THR A 58 -10.71 -3.72 -5.29
N PRO A 59 -11.20 -4.55 -6.26
CA PRO A 59 -10.73 -5.91 -6.41
C PRO A 59 -9.27 -5.90 -6.85
N LEU A 60 -8.41 -6.50 -6.04
CA LEU A 60 -6.99 -6.63 -6.35
C LEU A 60 -6.79 -7.73 -7.40
N ARG A 61 -5.62 -7.71 -8.04
CA ARG A 61 -5.17 -8.73 -9.00
C ARG A 61 -3.73 -9.10 -8.70
N GLY A 62 -3.35 -10.32 -9.08
CA GLY A 62 -1.96 -10.77 -9.00
C GLY A 62 -1.01 -9.85 -9.77
N ALA A 63 0.09 -9.45 -9.13
CA ALA A 63 1.13 -8.60 -9.73
C ALA A 63 2.51 -8.91 -9.12
N VAL A 64 3.57 -8.60 -9.88
CA VAL A 64 4.94 -8.65 -9.37
C VAL A 64 5.20 -7.35 -8.60
N CYS A 65 5.44 -7.47 -7.28
CA CYS A 65 5.68 -6.33 -6.41
C CYS A 65 7.11 -6.38 -5.86
N GLU A 66 7.84 -5.26 -5.94
CA GLU A 66 9.16 -5.13 -5.35
C GLU A 66 9.06 -4.78 -3.86
N THR A 67 9.78 -5.49 -2.99
CA THR A 67 9.72 -5.28 -1.53
C THR A 67 10.90 -4.46 -0.99
N ARG A 68 11.94 -4.25 -1.80
CA ARG A 68 13.17 -3.50 -1.47
C ARG A 68 13.81 -3.89 -0.14
N GLY A 69 13.78 -5.19 0.19
CA GLY A 69 14.35 -5.73 1.44
C GLY A 69 13.54 -5.42 2.70
N VAL A 70 12.34 -4.85 2.59
CA VAL A 70 11.51 -4.49 3.74
C VAL A 70 10.53 -5.63 4.05
N GLN A 71 10.81 -6.39 5.12
CA GLN A 71 9.99 -7.54 5.54
C GLN A 71 8.50 -7.20 5.71
N ARG A 72 8.19 -6.00 6.21
CA ARG A 72 6.79 -5.54 6.36
C ARG A 72 6.05 -5.36 5.03
N MET A 73 6.75 -5.05 3.93
CA MET A 73 6.15 -4.97 2.59
C MET A 73 5.88 -6.36 2.02
N ALA A 74 6.86 -7.27 2.16
CA ALA A 74 6.70 -8.66 1.75
C ALA A 74 5.46 -9.30 2.39
N MET A 75 5.33 -9.18 3.72
CA MET A 75 4.16 -9.70 4.43
C MET A 75 2.84 -9.07 3.97
N ALA A 76 2.82 -7.74 3.75
CA ALA A 76 1.61 -7.05 3.32
C ALA A 76 1.18 -7.47 1.90
N PHE A 77 2.12 -7.58 0.95
CA PHE A 77 1.82 -8.03 -0.40
C PHE A 77 1.41 -9.51 -0.44
N SER A 78 1.99 -10.36 0.42
CA SER A 78 1.53 -11.74 0.56
C SER A 78 0.08 -11.80 1.04
N VAL A 79 -0.32 -11.00 2.03
CA VAL A 79 -1.73 -10.93 2.46
C VAL A 79 -2.61 -10.40 1.33
N ALA A 80 -2.17 -9.35 0.63
CA ALA A 80 -2.90 -8.80 -0.52
C ALA A 80 -3.12 -9.85 -1.63
N SER A 81 -2.15 -10.74 -1.88
CA SER A 81 -2.27 -11.79 -2.90
C SER A 81 -3.31 -12.87 -2.57
N LEU A 82 -3.67 -13.05 -1.29
CA LEU A 82 -4.68 -14.02 -0.89
C LEU A 82 -6.12 -13.57 -1.20
N ILE A 83 -6.29 -12.26 -1.44
CA ILE A 83 -7.58 -11.62 -1.73
C ILE A 83 -7.62 -11.01 -3.15
N ALA A 84 -6.60 -11.32 -3.96
CA ALA A 84 -6.42 -10.86 -5.33
C ALA A 84 -6.90 -11.87 -6.37
#